data_AF-A0A6J4TCV0-F1
#
_entry.id   AF-A0A6J4TCV0-F1
#
_cell.length_a   1.000
_cell.length_b   1.000
_cell.length_c   1.000
_cell.angle_alpha   90.00
_cell.angle_beta   90.00
_cell.angle_gamma   90.00
#
_symmetry.space_group_name_H-M   'P 1'
#
loop_
_entity.id
_entity.type
_entity.pdbx_description
1 polymer ?
#
loop_
_entity_poly.entity_id
_entity_poly.type
_entity_poly.pdbx_seq_one_letter_code
_entity_poly.pdbx_strand_id
1 'polypeptide(L)' 'MATAIPIAQVSAQEFLKLGVEKTTTGDLQQAVVKFTQAIKLDSKLAAVYSNRCLVYIQLGEYEPATMDCTQALQLNPKNA' A
#
# COMPACT_ATOMS: atom_id res chain seq x y z
N MET A 1 -0.11 -35.43 -14.63
CA MET A 1 0.23 -34.10 -15.18
C MET A 1 0.34 -33.14 -14.01
N ALA A 2 1.54 -32.69 -13.67
CA ALA A 2 1.75 -31.77 -12.57
C ALA A 2 1.14 -30.41 -12.97
N THR A 3 0.10 -29.98 -12.27
CA THR A 3 -0.43 -28.63 -12.41
C THR A 3 0.64 -27.67 -11.91
N ALA A 4 1.38 -27.07 -12.83
CA ALA A 4 2.20 -25.91 -12.54
C ALA A 4 1.25 -24.83 -12.00
N ILE A 5 1.34 -24.55 -10.70
CA ILE A 5 0.77 -23.33 -10.12
C ILE A 5 1.36 -22.20 -10.94
N PRO A 6 0.57 -21.40 -11.66
CA PRO A 6 1.12 -20.35 -12.50
C PRO A 6 1.88 -19.40 -11.59
N ILE A 7 3.14 -19.15 -11.95
CA ILE A 7 4.03 -18.23 -11.24
C ILE A 7 3.26 -16.93 -11.03
N ALA A 8 3.02 -16.62 -9.75
CA ALA A 8 2.05 -15.66 -9.29
C ALA A 8 2.20 -14.30 -10.00
N GLN A 9 1.17 -13.92 -10.75
CA GLN A 9 0.97 -12.52 -11.12
C GLN A 9 0.50 -11.77 -9.88
N VAL A 10 1.45 -11.41 -9.00
CA VAL A 10 1.15 -10.63 -7.80
C VAL A 10 0.54 -9.31 -8.26
N SER A 11 -0.73 -9.07 -7.93
CA SER A 11 -1.45 -7.86 -8.31
C SER A 11 -1.15 -6.72 -7.33
N ALA A 12 -1.46 -5.50 -7.74
CA ALA A 12 -1.40 -4.34 -6.85
C ALA A 12 -2.29 -4.54 -5.61
N GLN A 13 -3.44 -5.20 -5.76
CA GLN A 13 -4.36 -5.53 -4.66
C GLN A 13 -3.76 -6.56 -3.70
N GLU A 14 -2.96 -7.52 -4.18
CA GLU A 14 -2.30 -8.48 -3.29
C GLU A 14 -1.23 -7.78 -2.45
N PHE A 15 -0.43 -6.90 -3.04
CA PHE A 15 0.52 -6.09 -2.29
C PHE A 15 -0.15 -5.12 -1.31
N LEU A 16 -1.32 -4.57 -1.65
CA LEU A 16 -2.14 -3.80 -0.70
C LEU A 16 -2.55 -4.66 0.50
N LYS A 17 -3.05 -5.88 0.27
CA LYS A 17 -3.44 -6.80 1.34
C LYS A 17 -2.26 -7.17 2.24
N LEU A 18 -1.11 -7.50 1.66
CA LEU A 18 0.12 -7.80 2.40
C LEU A 18 0.62 -6.58 3.20
N GLY A 19 0.48 -5.37 2.66
CA GLY A 19 0.81 -4.15 3.40
C GLY A 19 -0.08 -3.96 4.62
N VAL A 20 -1.39 -4.16 4.47
CA VAL A 20 -2.34 -4.12 5.60
C VAL A 20 -2.00 -5.17 6.65
N GLU A 21 -1.72 -6.40 6.23
CA GLU A 21 -1.29 -7.47 7.16
C GLU A 21 -0.07 -7.03 7.97
N LYS A 22 0.96 -6.49 7.30
CA LYS A 22 2.18 -6.01 7.97
C LYS A 22 1.91 -4.86 8.93
N THR A 23 1.01 -3.94 8.59
CA THR A 23 0.56 -2.90 9.51
C THR A 23 -0.10 -3.50 10.75
N THR A 24 -0.99 -4.49 10.58
CA THR A 24 -1.67 -5.14 11.72
C THR A 24 -0.72 -5.91 12.62
N THR A 25 0.37 -6.47 12.09
CA THR A 25 1.39 -7.16 12.88
C THR A 25 2.45 -6.21 13.46
N GLY A 26 2.34 -4.90 13.23
CA GLY A 26 3.29 -3.88 13.71
C GLY A 26 4.60 -3.80 12.92
N ASP A 27 4.72 -4.52 11.80
CA ASP A 27 5.91 -4.52 10.94
C ASP A 27 5.80 -3.37 9.92
N LEU A 28 5.85 -2.14 10.46
CA LEU A 28 5.51 -0.92 9.74
C LEU A 28 6.46 -0.66 8.55
N GLN A 29 7.75 -0.94 8.70
CA GLN A 29 8.71 -0.77 7.61
C GLN A 29 8.41 -1.72 6.44
N GLN A 30 8.05 -2.97 6.72
CA GLN A 30 7.64 -3.90 5.67
C GLN A 30 6.30 -3.52 5.06
N ALA A 31 5.37 -2.96 5.84
CA ALA A 31 4.11 -2.43 5.31
C ALA A 31 4.37 -1.35 4.24
N VAL A 32 5.28 -0.40 4.50
CA VAL A 32 5.72 0.61 3.53
C VAL A 32 6.27 -0.03 2.26
N VAL A 33 7.08 -1.08 2.37
CA VAL A 33 7.62 -1.81 1.21
C VAL A 33 6.49 -2.42 0.37
N LYS A 34 5.52 -3.10 1.01
CA LYS A 34 4.40 -3.73 0.30
C LYS A 34 3.50 -2.70 -0.39
N PHE A 35 3.16 -1.61 0.28
CA PHE A 35 2.40 -0.52 -0.35
C PHE A 35 3.16 0.13 -1.51
N THR A 36 4.47 0.28 -1.40
CA THR A 36 5.31 0.78 -2.50
C THR A 36 5.30 -0.16 -3.70
N GLN A 37 5.29 -1.48 -3.47
CA GLN A 37 5.14 -2.46 -4.54
C GLN A 37 3.75 -2.37 -5.20
N ALA A 38 2.68 -2.19 -4.40
CA ALA A 38 1.34 -1.96 -4.94
C ALA A 38 1.26 -0.70 -5.82
N ILE A 39 1.83 0.42 -5.38
CA ILE A 39 1.88 1.68 -6.15
C ILE A 39 2.65 1.52 -7.47
N LYS A 40 3.74 0.75 -7.47
CA LYS A 40 4.51 0.48 -8.70
C LYS A 40 3.71 -0.30 -9.74
N LEU A 41 2.77 -1.15 -9.30
CA LEU A 41 1.91 -1.92 -10.19
C LEU A 41 0.67 -1.15 -10.62
N ASP A 42 0.05 -0.41 -9.70
CA ASP A 42 -1.11 0.44 -9.99
C ASP A 42 -1.08 1.70 -9.11
N SER A 43 -0.66 2.81 -9.72
CA SER A 43 -0.55 4.11 -9.07
C SER A 43 -1.89 4.83 -8.91
N LYS A 44 -3.02 4.25 -9.36
CA LYS A 44 -4.36 4.84 -9.25
C LYS A 44 -5.14 4.31 -8.05
N LEU A 45 -4.59 3.37 -7.29
CA LEU A 45 -5.22 2.84 -6.09
C LEU A 45 -5.11 3.82 -4.91
N ALA A 46 -6.10 4.71 -4.80
CA ALA A 46 -6.19 5.68 -3.69
C ALA A 46 -6.02 5.01 -2.30
N ALA A 47 -6.60 3.82 -2.11
CA ALA A 47 -6.51 3.07 -0.86
C ALA A 47 -5.05 2.74 -0.46
N VAL A 48 -4.14 2.52 -1.40
CA VAL A 48 -2.74 2.20 -1.08
C VAL A 48 -2.05 3.41 -0.48
N TYR A 49 -2.26 4.60 -1.06
CA TYR A 49 -1.70 5.84 -0.51
C TYR A 49 -2.33 6.18 0.85
N SER A 50 -3.64 6.00 1.03
CA SER A 50 -4.27 6.19 2.35
C SER A 50 -3.64 5.29 3.41
N ASN A 51 -3.47 4.00 3.13
CA ASN A 51 -2.89 3.07 4.10
C ASN A 51 -1.41 3.37 4.37
N ARG A 52 -0.61 3.69 3.34
CA ARG A 52 0.81 4.02 3.52
C ARG A 52 0.99 5.35 4.25
N CYS A 53 0.12 6.34 4.03
CA CYS A 53 0.06 7.56 4.81
C CYS A 53 -0.12 7.27 6.32
N LEU A 54 -1.10 6.42 6.68
CA LEU A 54 -1.32 6.04 8.08
C LEU A 54 -0.10 5.34 8.70
N VAL A 55 0.59 4.49 7.93
CA VAL A 55 1.82 3.84 8.39
C VAL A 55 2.94 4.86 8.61
N TYR A 56 3.13 5.81 7.69
CA TYR A 56 4.12 6.88 7.87
C TYR A 56 3.81 7.75 9.10
N ILE A 57 2.54 8.03 9.39
CA ILE A 57 2.14 8.71 10.63
C ILE A 57 2.56 7.91 11.86
N GLN A 58 2.33 6.59 11.87
CA GLN A 58 2.73 5.72 12.99
C GLN A 58 4.25 5.65 13.17
N LEU A 59 5.01 5.79 12.07
CA LEU A 59 6.47 5.88 12.08
C LEU A 59 7.01 7.27 12.46
N GLY A 60 6.15 8.29 12.55
CA GLY A 60 6.55 9.68 12.77
C GLY A 60 7.11 10.38 11.52
N GLU A 61 6.94 9.78 10.34
CA GLU A 61 7.42 10.31 9.06
C GLU A 61 6.34 11.20 8.41
N TYR A 62 6.17 12.42 8.92
CA TYR A 62 5.03 13.27 8.56
C TYR A 62 5.09 13.86 7.13
N GLU A 63 6.27 14.14 6.60
CA GLU A 63 6.41 14.63 5.22
C GLU A 63 5.91 13.60 4.19
N PRO A 64 6.43 12.35 4.16
CA PRO A 64 5.93 11.36 3.21
C PRO A 64 4.46 10.98 3.49
N ALA A 65 4.00 11.01 4.75
CA ALA A 65 2.60 10.84 5.06
C ALA A 65 1.73 11.91 4.36
N THR A 66 2.10 13.19 4.47
CA THR A 66 1.35 14.29 3.87
C THR A 66 1.25 14.15 2.35
N MET A 67 2.34 13.74 1.70
CA MET A 67 2.36 13.48 0.27
C MET A 67 1.38 12.36 -0.12
N ASP A 68 1.42 11.22 0.59
CA ASP A 68 0.55 10.09 0.30
C ASP A 68 -0.92 10.40 0.59
N CYS A 69 -1.22 11.07 1.70
CA CYS A 69 -2.58 11.49 2.00
C CYS A 69 -3.11 12.45 0.93
N THR A 70 -2.30 13.41 0.47
CA THR A 70 -2.67 14.31 -0.63
C THR A 70 -2.95 13.53 -1.92
N GLN A 71 -2.10 12.57 -2.26
CA GLN A 71 -2.27 11.74 -3.46
C GLN A 71 -3.55 10.90 -3.37
N ALA A 72 -3.87 10.35 -2.20
CA ALA A 72 -5.10 9.59 -1.99
C ALA A 72 -6.35 10.44 -2.24
N LEU A 73 -6.36 11.67 -1.74
CA LEU A 73 -7.45 12.64 -1.94
C LEU A 73 -7.59 13.06 -3.41
N GLN A 74 -6.48 13.26 -4.12
CA GLN A 74 -6.49 13.58 -5.55
C GLN A 74 -7.08 12.43 -6.39
N LEU A 75 -6.76 11.19 -6.05
CA LEU A 75 -7.24 10.01 -6.77
C LEU A 75 -8.70 9.66 -6.44
N ASN A 76 -9.10 9.83 -5.17
CA ASN A 76 -10.48 9.64 -4.74
C ASN A 76 -10.86 10.71 -3.71
N PRO A 77 -11.45 11.83 -4.16
CA PRO A 77 -11.86 12.93 -3.29
C PRO A 77 -12.92 12.55 -2.25
N LYS A 78 -13.57 11.37 -2.39
CA LYS A 78 -14.54 10.85 -1.42
C LYS A 78 -13.87 10.18 -0.21
N ASN A 79 -12.55 9.97 -0.23
CA ASN A 79 -11.76 9.46 0.90
C ASN A 79 -11.19 10.58 1.77
N ALA A 80 -11.81 11.76 1.75
CA ALA A 80 -11.46 12.93 2.56
C ALA A 80 -12.03 12.88 3.98
#